data_AF-A0A9X8HCU9-F1
#
_entry.id   AF-A0A9X8HCU9-F1
#
_cell.length_a   1.000
_cell.length_b   1.000
_cell.length_c   1.000
_cell.angle_alpha   90.00
_cell.angle_beta   90.00
_cell.angle_gamma   90.00
#
_symmetry.space_group_name_H-M   'P 1'
#
loop_
_entity.id
_entity.type
_entity.pdbx_description
1 polymer ?
#
loop_
_entity_poly.entity_id
_entity_poly.type
_entity_poly.pdbx_seq_one_letter_code
_entity_poly.pdbx_strand_id
1 'polypeptide(L)'
;MKLVTLFSCILEELEFCARPSPSRALVDLRMLTFKDKLAHNIVPEWEEHYVNYSDLKHLVKQIQSRMSFEELDDPLAYCDISTSERVRLLKTSSTQVHFDQEFLNECEKVDAWYSLQLSACQTEFFRLKDEYADARAAARPSIEISSSNAMTPTCKDSHSSLPSIVPTEHFNSTCHSIKQSFVALYKSLRMLQNYALLNYTALNKILKKHKRICGHDRFEPERRVLNFSLHEFAFSHALPVKSCIVELEAFVTAAFFAGDRVLALAELDDGKDTNAVNWQHVVMGVKMGVCMVLALWLLWDDVVVVLLCDTGDKAIVKYILELDPHVTPAFSQVFDDASHLSTVYFVSFLLYMQLEHKVHSYNYTRGV
;
A
#
# COMPACT_ATOMS: atom_id res chain seq x y z
N MET A 1 -4.07 -11.88 -31.58
CA MET A 1 -3.85 -12.96 -30.58
C MET A 1 -2.80 -12.61 -29.52
N LYS A 2 -1.60 -12.12 -29.86
CA LYS A 2 -0.53 -11.83 -28.87
C LYS A 2 -0.89 -10.78 -27.79
N LEU A 3 -1.77 -9.81 -28.08
CA LEU A 3 -2.19 -8.78 -27.11
C LEU A 3 -3.18 -9.30 -26.04
N VAL A 4 -3.98 -10.33 -26.34
CA VAL A 4 -4.93 -10.91 -25.36
C VAL A 4 -4.18 -11.82 -24.39
N THR A 5 -3.13 -12.49 -24.87
CA THR A 5 -2.21 -13.27 -24.03
C THR A 5 -1.40 -12.37 -23.12
N LEU A 6 -0.91 -11.23 -23.61
CA LEU A 6 -0.24 -10.21 -22.77
C LEU A 6 -1.19 -9.59 -21.74
N PHE A 7 -2.46 -9.37 -22.09
CA PHE A 7 -3.46 -8.83 -21.16
C PHE A 7 -3.88 -9.86 -20.09
N SER A 8 -3.94 -11.14 -20.45
CA SER A 8 -4.23 -12.23 -19.51
C SER A 8 -3.02 -12.47 -18.60
N CYS A 9 -1.81 -12.49 -19.15
CA CYS A 9 -0.57 -12.71 -18.39
C CYS A 9 -0.27 -11.54 -17.43
N ILE A 10 -0.56 -10.30 -17.81
CA ILE A 10 -0.41 -9.12 -16.91
C ILE A 10 -1.51 -9.10 -15.84
N LEU A 11 -2.73 -9.54 -16.14
CA LEU A 11 -3.78 -9.69 -15.13
C LEU A 11 -3.51 -10.85 -14.17
N GLU A 12 -2.93 -11.95 -14.67
CA GLU A 12 -2.58 -13.15 -13.91
C GLU A 12 -1.34 -12.90 -13.01
N GLU A 13 -0.38 -12.08 -13.47
CA GLU A 13 0.74 -11.57 -12.66
C GLU A 13 0.29 -10.55 -11.59
N LEU A 14 -0.74 -9.74 -11.86
CA LEU A 14 -1.36 -8.84 -10.87
C LEU A 14 -2.26 -9.60 -9.87
N GLU A 15 -2.89 -10.70 -10.28
CA GLU A 15 -3.66 -11.59 -9.40
C GLU A 15 -2.77 -12.45 -8.49
N PHE A 16 -1.50 -12.69 -8.84
CA PHE A 16 -0.58 -13.48 -8.02
C PHE A 16 -0.09 -12.74 -6.76
N CYS A 17 0.06 -11.41 -6.82
CA CYS A 17 0.53 -10.59 -5.70
C CYS A 17 -0.55 -10.10 -4.73
N ALA A 18 -1.82 -10.43 -4.98
CA ALA A 18 -2.93 -10.03 -4.13
C ALA A 18 -3.79 -11.24 -3.76
N ARG A 19 -3.30 -12.10 -2.85
CA ARG A 19 -4.21 -12.94 -2.04
C ARG A 19 -4.26 -12.39 -0.62
N PRO A 20 -5.47 -12.07 -0.16
CA PRO A 20 -6.18 -13.07 0.63
C PRO A 20 -7.41 -13.63 -0.09
N SER A 21 -7.89 -14.75 0.44
CA SER A 21 -9.02 -15.61 0.06
C SER A 21 -10.20 -14.99 -0.71
N PRO A 22 -10.89 -15.79 -1.57
CA PRO A 22 -11.86 -15.30 -2.53
C PRO A 22 -13.12 -14.81 -1.82
N SER A 23 -13.22 -13.50 -1.66
CA SER A 23 -14.44 -12.82 -1.20
C SER A 23 -15.10 -12.11 -2.39
N ARG A 24 -16.42 -11.93 -2.29
CA ARG A 24 -17.37 -11.37 -3.29
C ARG A 24 -16.91 -10.13 -4.08
N ALA A 25 -15.87 -9.41 -3.66
CA ALA A 25 -15.32 -8.22 -4.33
C ALA A 25 -14.80 -8.48 -5.76
N LEU A 26 -14.34 -9.70 -6.06
CA LEU A 26 -13.78 -10.07 -7.37
C LEU A 26 -14.81 -10.12 -8.52
N VAL A 27 -16.11 -10.14 -8.18
CA VAL A 27 -17.19 -10.11 -9.18
C VAL A 27 -17.52 -8.67 -9.58
N ASP A 28 -17.38 -7.71 -8.66
CA ASP A 28 -17.77 -6.31 -8.88
C ASP A 28 -16.76 -5.54 -9.76
N LEU A 29 -15.46 -5.86 -9.62
CA LEU A 29 -14.38 -5.28 -10.43
C LEU A 29 -14.47 -5.63 -11.94
N ARG A 30 -15.20 -6.68 -12.31
CA ARG A 30 -15.36 -7.09 -13.72
C ARG A 30 -16.32 -6.20 -14.51
N MET A 31 -17.23 -5.48 -13.85
CA MET A 31 -18.18 -4.57 -14.50
C MET A 31 -17.71 -3.09 -14.57
N LEU A 32 -16.57 -2.77 -13.96
CA LEU A 32 -16.05 -1.40 -13.90
C LEU A 32 -15.45 -0.92 -15.23
N THR A 33 -15.65 0.36 -15.56
CA THR A 33 -14.99 0.96 -16.73
C THR A 33 -13.49 1.10 -16.46
N PHE A 34 -12.67 1.22 -17.51
CA PHE A 34 -11.22 1.37 -17.31
C PHE A 34 -10.86 2.61 -16.48
N LYS A 35 -11.66 3.69 -16.55
CA LYS A 35 -11.44 4.88 -15.70
C LYS A 35 -11.57 4.51 -14.23
N ASP A 36 -12.61 3.74 -13.88
CA ASP A 36 -12.85 3.32 -12.51
C ASP A 36 -11.75 2.35 -12.08
N LYS A 37 -11.36 1.41 -12.93
CA LYS A 37 -10.23 0.49 -12.65
C LYS A 37 -8.93 1.25 -12.39
N LEU A 38 -8.64 2.29 -13.16
CA LEU A 38 -7.46 3.13 -12.92
C LEU A 38 -7.57 3.80 -11.55
N ALA A 39 -8.68 4.47 -11.25
CA ALA A 39 -8.89 5.16 -9.98
C ALA A 39 -8.74 4.24 -8.74
N HIS A 40 -9.23 3.00 -8.82
CA HIS A 40 -9.10 2.04 -7.72
C HIS A 40 -7.68 1.49 -7.51
N ASN A 41 -6.81 1.59 -8.52
CA ASN A 41 -5.43 1.10 -8.46
C ASN A 41 -4.40 2.23 -8.32
N ILE A 42 -4.86 3.48 -8.17
CA ILE A 42 -3.98 4.61 -7.90
C ILE A 42 -3.46 4.49 -6.46
N VAL A 43 -2.16 4.72 -6.32
CA VAL A 43 -1.52 4.92 -5.01
C VAL A 43 -1.88 6.35 -4.56
N PRO A 44 -2.60 6.53 -3.43
CA PRO A 44 -3.12 7.84 -3.01
C PRO A 44 -2.04 8.93 -2.94
N GLU A 45 -0.85 8.57 -2.49
CA GLU A 45 0.29 9.49 -2.37
C GLU A 45 0.80 9.99 -3.72
N TRP A 46 0.46 9.32 -4.82
CA TRP A 46 0.98 9.59 -6.15
C TRP A 46 -0.10 10.04 -7.14
N GLU A 47 -1.33 10.26 -6.69
CA GLU A 47 -2.50 10.54 -7.53
C GLU A 47 -2.25 11.64 -8.58
N GLU A 48 -1.62 12.74 -8.17
CA GLU A 48 -1.36 13.91 -9.03
C GLU A 48 -0.40 13.62 -10.20
N HIS A 49 0.43 12.57 -10.07
CA HIS A 49 1.43 12.19 -11.07
C HIS A 49 0.87 11.23 -12.12
N TYR A 50 -0.24 10.55 -11.81
CA TYR A 50 -0.90 9.68 -12.78
C TYR A 50 -1.45 10.48 -13.97
N VAL A 51 -1.60 9.78 -15.09
CA VAL A 51 -2.20 10.33 -16.30
C VAL A 51 -3.65 10.76 -16.03
N ASN A 52 -3.98 11.99 -16.42
CA ASN A 52 -5.35 12.49 -16.37
C ASN A 52 -6.18 11.91 -17.52
N TYR A 53 -6.57 10.64 -17.35
CA TYR A 53 -7.33 9.90 -18.35
C TYR A 53 -8.70 10.52 -18.64
N SER A 54 -9.29 11.26 -17.68
CA SER A 54 -10.54 12.00 -17.86
C SER A 54 -10.40 13.06 -18.93
N ASP A 55 -9.38 13.90 -18.83
CA ASP A 55 -9.23 15.10 -19.65
C ASP A 55 -8.86 14.71 -21.07
N LEU A 56 -7.92 13.77 -21.24
CA LEU A 56 -7.61 13.21 -22.55
C LEU A 56 -8.85 12.57 -23.20
N LYS A 57 -9.71 11.89 -22.42
CA LYS A 57 -10.99 11.34 -22.92
C LYS A 57 -11.97 12.45 -23.32
N HIS A 58 -12.00 13.58 -22.63
CA HIS A 58 -12.80 14.74 -23.00
C HIS A 58 -12.30 15.36 -24.31
N LEU A 59 -10.99 15.52 -24.49
CA LEU A 59 -10.40 16.02 -25.73
C LEU A 59 -10.74 15.13 -26.94
N VAL A 60 -10.64 13.80 -26.79
CA VAL A 60 -11.04 12.87 -27.88
C VAL A 60 -12.53 13.03 -28.24
N LYS A 61 -13.41 13.19 -27.25
CA LYS A 61 -14.84 13.44 -27.50
C LYS A 61 -15.08 14.80 -28.16
N GLN A 62 -14.29 15.82 -27.80
CA GLN A 62 -14.40 17.15 -28.39
C GLN A 62 -13.99 17.15 -29.87
N ILE A 63 -12.95 16.39 -30.23
CA ILE A 63 -12.56 16.17 -31.62
C ILE A 63 -13.71 15.45 -32.36
N GLN A 64 -14.25 14.37 -31.76
CA GLN A 64 -15.39 13.64 -32.32
C GLN A 64 -16.60 14.53 -32.61
N SER A 65 -17.06 15.33 -31.64
CA SER A 65 -18.26 16.14 -31.80
C SER A 65 -18.11 17.19 -32.91
N ARG A 66 -16.90 17.74 -33.06
CA ARG A 66 -16.58 18.68 -34.14
C ARG A 66 -16.59 18.02 -35.51
N MET A 67 -16.07 16.80 -35.63
CA MET A 67 -16.13 16.04 -36.88
C MET A 67 -17.57 15.65 -37.24
N SER A 68 -18.36 15.18 -36.28
CA SER A 68 -19.76 14.84 -36.56
C SER A 68 -20.61 16.05 -36.95
N PHE A 69 -20.30 17.23 -36.39
CA PHE A 69 -20.94 18.49 -36.78
C PHE A 69 -20.57 18.87 -38.22
N GLU A 70 -19.31 18.65 -38.61
CA GLU A 70 -18.83 18.91 -39.96
C GLU A 70 -19.47 18.00 -41.03
N GLU A 71 -19.77 16.74 -40.69
CA GLU A 71 -20.45 15.78 -41.57
C GLU A 71 -21.96 16.05 -41.75
N LEU A 72 -22.60 16.85 -40.88
CA LEU A 72 -24.04 17.15 -40.90
C LEU A 72 -24.43 18.39 -41.73
N ASP A 73 -23.48 19.25 -42.11
CA ASP A 73 -23.75 20.42 -42.95
C ASP A 73 -23.96 20.00 -44.44
N ASP A 74 -25.23 19.96 -44.85
CA ASP A 74 -25.83 19.39 -46.07
C ASP A 74 -25.50 20.14 -47.42
N PRO A 75 -25.56 19.47 -48.60
CA PRO A 75 -25.05 19.90 -49.93
C PRO A 75 -25.68 21.10 -50.63
N LEU A 76 -26.51 21.92 -49.98
CA LEU A 76 -27.23 23.04 -50.62
C LEU A 76 -26.74 24.44 -50.20
N ALA A 77 -25.62 24.55 -49.49
CA ALA A 77 -25.03 25.84 -49.12
C ALA A 77 -24.31 26.51 -50.31
N TYR A 78 -25.06 27.26 -51.11
CA TYR A 78 -24.59 28.08 -52.25
C TYR A 78 -23.76 29.32 -51.85
N CYS A 79 -23.16 29.38 -50.66
CA CYS A 79 -22.35 30.53 -50.23
C CYS A 79 -20.93 30.10 -49.85
N ASP A 80 -19.95 30.61 -50.61
CA ASP A 80 -18.50 30.64 -50.35
C ASP A 80 -17.91 29.40 -49.64
N ILE A 81 -18.12 28.24 -50.27
CA ILE A 81 -17.67 26.90 -49.84
C ILE A 81 -16.19 26.89 -49.45
N SER A 82 -15.33 27.61 -50.18
CA SER A 82 -13.88 27.58 -49.97
C SER A 82 -13.43 28.19 -48.65
N THR A 83 -14.13 29.23 -48.17
CA THR A 83 -13.77 29.94 -46.94
C THR A 83 -14.31 29.19 -45.72
N SER A 84 -15.54 28.68 -45.80
CA SER A 84 -16.17 27.88 -44.72
C SER A 84 -15.42 26.57 -44.49
N GLU A 85 -15.07 25.83 -45.56
CA GLU A 85 -14.35 24.57 -45.46
C GLU A 85 -12.92 24.75 -44.90
N ARG A 86 -12.20 25.80 -45.33
CA ARG A 86 -10.89 26.14 -44.76
C ARG A 86 -10.96 26.46 -43.27
N VAL A 87 -11.95 27.25 -42.83
CA VAL A 87 -12.13 27.58 -41.42
C VAL A 87 -12.47 26.33 -40.59
N ARG A 88 -13.25 25.39 -41.13
CA ARG A 88 -13.57 24.11 -40.49
C ARG A 88 -12.34 23.21 -40.34
N LEU A 89 -11.56 23.02 -41.41
CA LEU A 89 -10.31 22.26 -41.40
C LEU A 89 -9.27 22.83 -40.43
N LEU A 90 -9.12 24.16 -40.38
CA LEU A 90 -8.24 24.82 -39.42
C LEU A 90 -8.70 24.56 -37.97
N LYS A 91 -10.00 24.55 -37.73
CA LYS A 91 -10.58 24.36 -36.38
C LYS A 91 -10.47 22.92 -35.90
N THR A 92 -10.63 21.93 -36.79
CA THR A 92 -10.44 20.50 -36.45
C THR A 92 -8.96 20.16 -36.28
N SER A 93 -8.09 20.69 -37.15
CA SER A 93 -6.64 20.62 -37.01
C SER A 93 -6.17 21.21 -35.68
N SER A 94 -6.67 22.40 -35.30
CA SER A 94 -6.33 23.03 -34.01
C SER A 94 -6.71 22.17 -32.80
N THR A 95 -7.87 21.51 -32.81
CA THR A 95 -8.25 20.60 -31.71
C THR A 95 -7.44 19.31 -31.68
N GLN A 96 -7.00 18.81 -32.83
CA GLN A 96 -6.12 17.66 -32.90
C GLN A 96 -4.74 18.01 -32.34
N VAL A 97 -4.16 19.14 -32.75
CA VAL A 97 -2.88 19.64 -32.24
C VAL A 97 -2.94 19.84 -30.72
N HIS A 98 -4.05 20.38 -30.20
CA HIS A 98 -4.24 20.50 -28.75
C HIS A 98 -4.25 19.14 -28.04
N PHE A 99 -4.90 18.12 -28.61
CA PHE A 99 -4.86 16.77 -28.05
C PHE A 99 -3.44 16.17 -28.08
N ASP A 100 -2.71 16.35 -29.18
CA ASP A 100 -1.36 15.83 -29.34
C ASP A 100 -0.41 16.45 -28.30
N GLN A 101 -0.50 17.77 -28.10
CA GLN A 101 0.28 18.48 -27.10
C GLN A 101 -0.06 18.00 -25.68
N GLU A 102 -1.34 17.92 -25.33
CA GLU A 102 -1.75 17.50 -23.99
C GLU A 102 -1.36 16.04 -23.72
N PHE A 103 -1.45 15.17 -24.73
CA PHE A 103 -1.01 13.78 -24.62
C PHE A 103 0.49 13.69 -24.32
N LEU A 104 1.32 14.49 -25.02
CA LEU A 104 2.76 14.51 -24.79
C LEU A 104 3.10 15.11 -23.42
N ASN A 105 2.45 16.20 -23.01
CA ASN A 105 2.62 16.78 -21.68
C ASN A 105 2.34 15.74 -20.58
N GLU A 106 1.27 14.95 -20.73
CA GLU A 106 0.94 13.88 -19.80
C GLU A 106 1.96 12.73 -19.82
N CYS A 107 2.55 12.40 -20.98
CA CYS A 107 3.65 11.44 -21.06
C CYS A 107 4.91 11.95 -20.35
N GLU A 108 5.31 13.20 -20.59
CA GLU A 108 6.47 13.83 -19.98
C GLU A 108 6.31 13.95 -18.46
N LYS A 109 5.12 14.32 -17.98
CA LYS A 109 4.78 14.36 -16.55
C LYS A 109 5.01 13.00 -15.89
N VAL A 110 4.46 11.94 -16.48
CA VAL A 110 4.58 10.57 -15.96
C VAL A 110 6.04 10.12 -15.99
N ASP A 111 6.77 10.38 -17.07
CA ASP A 111 8.16 9.97 -17.24
C ASP A 111 9.11 10.70 -16.29
N ALA A 112 8.93 12.02 -16.12
CA ALA A 112 9.73 12.84 -15.22
C ALA A 112 9.62 12.34 -13.78
N TRP A 113 8.39 12.09 -13.32
CA TRP A 113 8.17 11.56 -11.97
C TRP A 113 8.69 10.13 -11.81
N TYR A 114 8.44 9.25 -12.80
CA TYR A 114 8.94 7.87 -12.77
C TYR A 114 10.46 7.82 -12.71
N SER A 115 11.15 8.61 -13.53
CA SER A 115 12.61 8.66 -13.59
C SER A 115 13.20 9.20 -12.28
N LEU A 116 12.59 10.24 -11.71
CA LEU A 116 12.99 10.77 -10.41
C LEU A 116 12.84 9.72 -9.30
N GLN A 117 11.67 9.08 -9.20
CA GLN A 117 11.42 8.05 -8.18
C GLN A 117 12.31 6.82 -8.34
N LEU A 118 12.55 6.40 -9.58
CA LEU A 118 13.46 5.29 -9.86
C LEU A 118 14.88 5.63 -9.38
N SER A 119 15.36 6.84 -9.68
CA SER A 119 16.69 7.27 -9.26
C SER A 119 16.81 7.32 -7.73
N ALA A 120 15.77 7.80 -7.03
CA ALA A 120 15.72 7.82 -5.58
C ALA A 120 15.78 6.40 -4.99
N CYS A 121 14.98 5.47 -5.53
CA CYS A 121 15.00 4.07 -5.12
C CYS A 121 16.38 3.42 -5.37
N GLN A 122 17.02 3.73 -6.50
CA GLN A 122 18.37 3.23 -6.80
C GLN A 122 19.40 3.79 -5.82
N THR A 123 19.37 5.09 -5.51
CA THR A 123 20.25 5.70 -4.51
C THR A 123 20.06 5.05 -3.13
N GLU A 124 18.82 4.84 -2.71
CA GLU A 124 18.52 4.15 -1.46
C GLU A 124 19.05 2.71 -1.48
N PHE A 125 18.90 2.00 -2.59
CA PHE A 125 19.44 0.65 -2.76
C PHE A 125 20.95 0.61 -2.56
N PHE A 126 21.70 1.51 -3.20
CA PHE A 126 23.16 1.59 -3.02
C PHE A 126 23.53 1.92 -1.57
N ARG A 127 22.84 2.88 -0.95
CA ARG A 127 23.05 3.26 0.46
C ARG A 127 22.85 2.08 1.41
N LEU A 128 21.78 1.30 1.22
CA LEU A 128 21.49 0.13 2.05
C LEU A 128 22.51 -1.00 1.86
N LYS A 129 23.05 -1.16 0.64
CA LYS A 129 24.14 -2.13 0.39
C LYS A 129 25.41 -1.76 1.14
N ASP A 130 25.77 -0.48 1.14
CA ASP A 130 26.93 0.03 1.87
C ASP A 130 26.73 -0.12 3.38
N GLU A 131 25.55 0.28 3.90
CA GLU A 131 25.19 0.13 5.32
C GLU A 131 25.25 -1.33 5.79
N TYR A 132 24.79 -2.27 4.95
CA TYR A 132 24.90 -3.69 5.23
C TYR A 132 26.36 -4.18 5.23
N ALA A 133 27.17 -3.72 4.27
CA ALA A 133 28.57 -4.09 4.19
C ALA A 133 29.35 -3.60 5.43
N ASP A 134 29.10 -2.38 5.88
CA ASP A 134 29.69 -1.79 7.07
C ASP A 134 29.26 -2.53 8.35
N ALA A 135 27.96 -2.81 8.50
CA ALA A 135 27.43 -3.58 9.63
C ALA A 135 28.08 -4.97 9.71
N ARG A 136 28.27 -5.63 8.55
CA ARG A 136 28.93 -6.93 8.47
C ARG A 136 30.43 -6.85 8.77
N ALA A 137 31.11 -5.78 8.35
CA ALA A 137 32.51 -5.56 8.66
C ALA A 137 32.73 -5.34 10.17
N ALA A 138 31.86 -4.56 10.82
CA ALA A 138 31.88 -4.31 12.26
C ALA A 138 31.61 -5.59 13.09
N ALA A 139 30.85 -6.53 12.55
CA ALA A 139 30.56 -7.82 13.21
C ALA A 139 31.70 -8.84 13.10
N ARG A 140 32.70 -8.59 12.24
CA ARG A 140 33.83 -9.51 12.07
C ARG A 140 34.77 -9.33 13.27
N PRO A 141 35.04 -10.38 14.07
CA PRO A 141 36.04 -10.28 15.14
C PRO A 141 37.38 -9.93 14.51
N SER A 142 38.00 -8.83 14.94
CA SER A 142 39.38 -8.50 14.60
C SER A 142 40.29 -9.60 15.14
N ILE A 143 40.61 -10.58 14.29
CA ILE A 143 41.72 -11.50 14.54
C ILE A 143 42.99 -10.68 14.27
N GLU A 144 43.48 -10.00 15.31
CA GLU A 144 44.85 -9.51 15.32
C GLU A 144 45.78 -10.73 15.33
N ILE A 145 46.31 -11.09 14.16
CA ILE A 145 47.44 -12.01 14.07
C ILE A 145 48.68 -11.21 14.50
N SER A 146 48.94 -11.17 15.81
CA SER A 146 50.23 -10.73 16.33
C SER A 146 51.30 -11.77 15.96
N SER A 147 51.89 -11.59 14.78
CA SER A 147 53.16 -12.21 14.43
C SER A 147 54.27 -11.53 15.22
N SER A 148 54.55 -12.01 16.44
CA SER A 148 55.82 -11.71 17.12
C SER A 148 56.42 -12.98 17.69
N ASN A 149 57.43 -13.48 16.99
CA ASN A 149 58.40 -14.44 17.51
C ASN A 149 59.13 -13.82 18.71
N ALA A 150 58.86 -14.27 19.93
CA ALA A 150 59.80 -14.18 21.04
C ALA A 150 59.49 -15.22 22.12
N MET A 151 60.50 -16.05 22.37
CA MET A 151 60.57 -17.11 23.37
C MET A 151 60.70 -16.52 24.79
N THR A 152 59.87 -16.93 25.76
CA THR A 152 60.28 -17.41 27.11
C THR A 152 59.08 -17.67 28.06
N PRO A 153 59.22 -18.56 29.07
CA PRO A 153 58.12 -19.10 29.85
C PRO A 153 58.10 -18.60 31.31
N THR A 154 56.93 -18.30 31.90
CA THR A 154 56.61 -18.61 33.32
C THR A 154 55.14 -18.31 33.66
N CYS A 155 54.72 -18.80 34.83
CA CYS A 155 53.42 -19.36 35.17
C CYS A 155 52.37 -18.41 35.79
N LYS A 156 51.11 -18.85 35.69
CA LYS A 156 49.96 -18.72 36.63
C LYS A 156 49.58 -17.31 37.12
N ASP A 157 48.36 -16.90 36.79
CA ASP A 157 47.31 -16.77 37.81
C ASP A 157 45.91 -16.73 37.20
N SER A 158 44.99 -17.39 37.91
CA SER A 158 43.63 -17.66 37.52
C SER A 158 42.69 -16.58 38.06
N HIS A 159 42.17 -15.73 37.19
CA HIS A 159 40.88 -15.08 37.39
C HIS A 159 40.08 -15.13 36.09
N SER A 160 39.03 -15.93 36.11
CA SER A 160 38.08 -16.15 35.04
C SER A 160 37.25 -14.89 34.78
N SER A 161 37.71 -14.06 33.85
CA SER A 161 36.89 -13.03 33.22
C SER A 161 36.13 -13.67 32.06
N LEU A 162 34.84 -13.92 32.26
CA LEU A 162 33.91 -14.35 31.22
C LEU A 162 33.95 -13.33 30.05
N PRO A 163 34.05 -13.75 28.77
CA PRO A 163 33.90 -12.83 27.66
C PRO A 163 32.43 -12.40 27.57
N SER A 164 32.22 -11.10 27.58
CA SER A 164 30.93 -10.41 27.43
C SER A 164 30.19 -10.83 26.16
N ILE A 165 28.97 -11.36 26.31
CA ILE A 165 28.04 -11.85 25.27
C ILE A 165 27.35 -10.68 24.51
N VAL A 166 27.81 -9.44 24.67
CA VAL A 166 27.15 -8.21 24.19
C VAL A 166 27.24 -7.92 22.67
N PRO A 167 28.22 -8.39 21.87
CA PRO A 167 28.31 -8.01 20.45
C PRO A 167 27.17 -8.54 19.56
N THR A 168 26.56 -9.68 19.92
CA THR A 168 25.64 -10.40 19.02
C THR A 168 24.25 -9.78 18.96
N GLU A 169 23.74 -9.24 20.07
CA GLU A 169 22.39 -8.63 20.10
C GLU A 169 22.33 -7.31 19.32
N HIS A 170 23.34 -6.45 19.46
CA HIS A 170 23.38 -5.18 18.73
C HIS A 170 23.46 -5.40 17.21
N PHE A 171 24.32 -6.33 16.76
CA PHE A 171 24.41 -6.69 15.34
C PHE A 171 23.10 -7.27 14.80
N ASN A 172 22.46 -8.17 15.53
CA ASN A 172 21.18 -8.75 15.13
C ASN A 172 20.08 -7.68 15.01
N SER A 173 20.04 -6.70 15.92
CA SER A 173 19.10 -5.59 15.87
C SER A 173 19.35 -4.67 14.66
N THR A 174 20.60 -4.29 14.39
CA THR A 174 20.96 -3.50 13.20
C THR A 174 20.64 -4.24 11.91
N CYS A 175 20.98 -5.53 11.83
CA CYS A 175 20.69 -6.39 10.68
C CYS A 175 19.18 -6.50 10.42
N HIS A 176 18.37 -6.64 11.47
CA HIS A 176 16.91 -6.62 11.37
C HIS A 176 16.39 -5.27 10.85
N SER A 177 16.91 -4.14 11.33
CA SER A 177 16.53 -2.81 10.84
C SER A 177 16.85 -2.65 9.35
N ILE A 178 18.05 -3.06 8.92
CA ILE A 178 18.47 -3.01 7.52
C ILE A 178 17.56 -3.89 6.65
N LYS A 179 17.22 -5.09 7.13
CA LYS A 179 16.27 -5.99 6.45
C LYS A 179 14.91 -5.32 6.25
N GLN A 180 14.37 -4.66 7.27
CA GLN A 180 13.11 -3.93 7.17
C GLN A 180 13.18 -2.79 6.14
N SER A 181 14.30 -2.07 6.07
CA SER A 181 14.51 -1.05 5.03
C SER A 181 14.53 -1.64 3.61
N PHE A 182 15.14 -2.82 3.41
CA PHE A 182 15.07 -3.52 2.12
C PHE A 182 13.64 -3.96 1.76
N VAL A 183 12.85 -4.41 2.72
CA VAL A 183 11.43 -4.75 2.50
C VAL A 183 10.64 -3.50 2.09
N ALA A 184 10.85 -2.36 2.75
CA ALA A 184 10.21 -1.09 2.40
C ALA A 184 10.59 -0.63 0.98
N LEU A 185 11.87 -0.69 0.64
CA LEU A 185 12.38 -0.35 -0.69
C LEU A 185 11.79 -1.29 -1.77
N TYR A 186 11.71 -2.59 -1.50
CA TYR A 186 11.08 -3.56 -2.41
C TYR A 186 9.62 -3.22 -2.70
N LYS A 187 8.85 -2.88 -1.65
CA LYS A 187 7.46 -2.43 -1.80
C LYS A 187 7.36 -1.15 -2.65
N SER A 188 8.23 -0.17 -2.40
CA SER A 188 8.29 1.06 -3.20
C SER A 188 8.56 0.78 -4.68
N LEU A 189 9.53 -0.09 -4.98
CA LEU A 189 9.85 -0.51 -6.36
C LEU A 189 8.68 -1.25 -7.03
N ARG A 190 7.97 -2.12 -6.29
CA ARG A 190 6.79 -2.85 -6.80
C ARG A 190 5.64 -1.89 -7.12
N MET A 191 5.39 -0.90 -6.25
CA MET A 191 4.41 0.14 -6.51
C MET A 191 4.81 0.99 -7.72
N LEU A 192 6.09 1.37 -7.85
CA LEU A 192 6.61 2.13 -9.00
C LEU A 192 6.49 1.35 -10.32
N GLN A 193 6.70 0.03 -10.27
CA GLN A 193 6.45 -0.86 -11.41
C GLN A 193 4.97 -0.84 -11.81
N ASN A 194 4.05 -0.92 -10.85
CA ASN A 194 2.61 -0.85 -11.12
C ASN A 194 2.22 0.52 -11.70
N TYR A 195 2.75 1.61 -11.14
CA TYR A 195 2.58 2.97 -11.66
C TYR A 195 2.95 3.05 -13.15
N ALA A 196 4.13 2.55 -13.53
CA ALA A 196 4.57 2.57 -14.92
C ALA A 196 3.62 1.79 -15.86
N LEU A 197 3.18 0.60 -15.43
CA LEU A 197 2.28 -0.26 -16.21
C LEU A 197 0.88 0.34 -16.36
N LEU A 198 0.31 0.90 -15.30
CA LEU A 198 -1.01 1.53 -15.31
C LEU A 198 -1.03 2.74 -16.23
N ASN A 199 -0.05 3.63 -16.10
CA ASN A 199 0.05 4.84 -16.92
C ASN A 199 0.26 4.50 -18.41
N TYR A 200 1.20 3.62 -18.73
CA TYR A 200 1.40 3.14 -20.10
C TYR A 200 0.12 2.52 -20.69
N THR A 201 -0.61 1.72 -19.90
CA THR A 201 -1.87 1.11 -20.33
C THR A 201 -2.95 2.16 -20.60
N ALA A 202 -3.07 3.18 -19.73
CA ALA A 202 -4.02 4.27 -19.90
C ALA A 202 -3.73 5.11 -21.15
N LEU A 203 -2.48 5.46 -21.38
CA LEU A 203 -2.02 6.19 -22.57
C LEU A 203 -2.27 5.38 -23.87
N ASN A 204 -1.96 4.09 -23.87
CA ASN A 204 -2.29 3.24 -25.02
C ASN A 204 -3.80 3.10 -25.24
N LYS A 205 -4.60 3.06 -24.17
CA LYS A 205 -6.06 3.00 -24.28
C LYS A 205 -6.64 4.30 -24.82
N ILE A 206 -6.06 5.47 -24.51
CA ILE A 206 -6.54 6.71 -25.11
C ILE A 206 -6.19 6.78 -26.60
N LEU A 207 -4.98 6.37 -27.02
CA LEU A 207 -4.63 6.31 -28.45
C LEU A 207 -5.56 5.36 -29.23
N LYS A 208 -5.89 4.19 -28.65
CA LYS A 208 -6.87 3.27 -29.25
C LYS A 208 -8.27 3.87 -29.31
N LYS A 209 -8.66 4.66 -28.32
CA LYS A 209 -9.96 5.35 -28.30
C LYS A 209 -10.01 6.43 -29.38
N HIS A 210 -8.97 7.25 -29.49
CA HIS A 210 -8.80 8.22 -30.57
C HIS A 210 -8.92 7.55 -31.94
N LYS A 211 -8.20 6.43 -32.15
CA LYS A 211 -8.31 5.62 -33.38
C LYS A 211 -9.72 5.15 -33.72
N ARG A 212 -10.44 4.66 -32.70
CA ARG A 212 -11.78 4.09 -32.91
C ARG A 212 -12.82 5.17 -33.22
N ILE A 213 -12.68 6.34 -32.62
CA ILE A 213 -13.73 7.37 -32.59
C ILE A 213 -13.48 8.48 -33.61
N CYS A 214 -12.22 8.82 -33.90
CA CYS A 214 -11.85 9.92 -34.79
C CYS A 214 -11.55 9.48 -36.24
N GLY A 215 -11.85 8.23 -36.59
CA GLY A 215 -11.57 7.66 -37.90
C GLY A 215 -10.19 6.98 -37.99
N HIS A 216 -10.12 5.88 -38.73
CA HIS A 216 -8.92 5.05 -38.82
C HIS A 216 -7.75 5.78 -39.51
N ASP A 217 -8.06 6.46 -40.63
CA ASP A 217 -7.06 6.94 -41.59
C ASP A 217 -6.76 8.44 -41.49
N ARG A 218 -7.71 9.25 -41.01
CA ARG A 218 -7.63 10.72 -41.01
C ARG A 218 -6.46 11.28 -40.19
N PHE A 219 -6.16 10.64 -39.05
CA PHE A 219 -5.10 11.05 -38.11
C PHE A 219 -4.07 9.93 -37.88
N GLU A 220 -3.90 9.02 -38.84
CA GLU A 220 -2.93 7.93 -38.71
C GLU A 220 -1.46 8.42 -38.65
N PRO A 221 -0.99 9.42 -39.43
CA PRO A 221 0.39 9.86 -39.31
C PRO A 221 0.69 10.46 -37.93
N GLU A 222 -0.17 11.36 -37.41
CA GLU A 222 -0.02 11.98 -36.10
C GLU A 222 -0.04 10.93 -34.97
N ARG A 223 -0.99 10.00 -35.04
CA ARG A 223 -1.09 8.90 -34.05
C ARG A 223 0.14 7.99 -34.07
N ARG A 224 0.72 7.73 -35.24
CA ARG A 224 1.97 6.93 -35.32
C ARG A 224 3.12 7.66 -34.65
N VAL A 225 3.24 8.98 -34.83
CA VAL A 225 4.25 9.79 -34.13
C VAL A 225 4.03 9.72 -32.63
N LEU A 226 2.80 9.96 -32.14
CA LEU A 226 2.49 9.86 -30.70
C LEU A 226 2.77 8.47 -30.12
N ASN A 227 2.43 7.40 -30.86
CA ASN A 227 2.69 6.05 -30.41
C ASN A 227 4.19 5.74 -30.36
N PHE A 228 4.96 6.22 -31.35
CA PHE A 228 6.42 6.10 -31.34
C PHE A 228 7.02 6.83 -30.14
N SER A 229 6.65 8.10 -29.93
CA SER A 229 7.09 8.88 -28.77
C SER A 229 6.73 8.20 -27.45
N LEU A 230 5.52 7.65 -27.32
CA LEU A 230 5.10 6.90 -26.12
C LEU A 230 6.05 5.74 -25.79
N HIS A 231 6.58 5.05 -26.81
CA HIS A 231 7.49 3.92 -26.65
C HIS A 231 8.95 4.33 -26.37
N GLU A 232 9.30 5.58 -26.61
CA GLU A 232 10.66 6.11 -26.36
C GLU A 232 10.89 6.43 -24.87
N PHE A 233 9.82 6.76 -24.12
CA PHE A 233 9.90 7.04 -22.69
C PHE A 233 10.33 5.84 -21.84
N ALA A 234 11.04 6.10 -20.74
CA ALA A 234 11.64 5.07 -19.89
C ALA A 234 10.59 4.25 -19.12
N PHE A 235 9.46 4.87 -18.75
CA PHE A 235 8.38 4.17 -18.04
C PHE A 235 7.63 3.15 -18.92
N SER A 236 7.66 3.29 -20.24
CA SER A 236 6.81 2.53 -21.18
C SER A 236 6.97 1.02 -21.08
N HIS A 237 8.21 0.54 -20.88
CA HIS A 237 8.52 -0.88 -20.76
C HIS A 237 8.73 -1.34 -19.32
N ALA A 238 8.82 -0.40 -18.37
CA ALA A 238 9.16 -0.63 -16.97
C ALA A 238 10.41 -1.52 -16.80
N LEU A 239 11.33 -1.52 -17.77
CA LEU A 239 12.53 -2.38 -17.75
C LEU A 239 13.50 -1.96 -16.64
N PRO A 240 13.81 -0.66 -16.45
CA PRO A 240 14.77 -0.26 -15.43
C PRO A 240 14.34 -0.65 -14.01
N VAL A 241 13.06 -0.45 -13.67
CA VAL A 241 12.51 -0.85 -12.36
C VAL A 241 12.50 -2.37 -12.19
N LYS A 242 12.15 -3.13 -13.24
CA LYS A 242 12.22 -4.61 -13.22
C LYS A 242 13.63 -5.12 -12.97
N SER A 243 14.62 -4.56 -13.65
CA SER A 243 16.02 -4.93 -13.44
C SER A 243 16.45 -4.62 -12.01
N CYS A 244 16.08 -3.45 -11.48
CA CYS A 244 16.39 -3.06 -10.10
C CYS A 244 15.75 -4.01 -9.07
N ILE A 245 14.50 -4.43 -9.29
CA ILE A 245 13.83 -5.44 -8.43
C ILE A 245 14.60 -6.77 -8.43
N VAL A 246 14.99 -7.27 -9.61
CA VAL A 246 15.75 -8.53 -9.71
C VAL A 246 17.10 -8.45 -9.01
N GLU A 247 17.81 -7.32 -9.16
CA GLU A 247 19.08 -7.08 -8.47
C GLU A 247 18.91 -7.03 -6.94
N LEU A 248 17.84 -6.40 -6.46
CA LEU A 248 17.50 -6.36 -5.04
C LEU A 248 17.18 -7.76 -4.50
N GLU A 249 16.32 -8.52 -5.19
CA GLU A 249 15.97 -9.90 -4.81
C GLU A 249 17.21 -10.78 -4.73
N ALA A 250 18.09 -10.70 -5.72
CA ALA A 250 19.33 -11.46 -5.76
C ALA A 250 20.25 -11.08 -4.58
N PHE A 251 20.37 -9.78 -4.28
CA PHE A 251 21.17 -9.32 -3.16
C PHE A 251 20.62 -9.77 -1.81
N VAL A 252 19.32 -9.58 -1.55
CA VAL A 252 18.68 -9.97 -0.28
C VAL A 252 18.75 -11.48 -0.06
N THR A 253 18.51 -12.27 -1.10
CA THR A 253 18.61 -13.74 -1.04
C THR A 253 20.03 -14.19 -0.68
N ALA A 254 21.05 -13.56 -1.27
CA ALA A 254 22.45 -13.87 -0.98
C ALA A 254 22.90 -13.37 0.40
N ALA A 255 22.39 -12.22 0.84
CA ALA A 255 22.78 -11.57 2.09
C ALA A 255 22.17 -12.25 3.33
N PHE A 256 20.86 -12.54 3.31
CA PHE A 256 20.11 -12.95 4.51
C PHE A 256 19.67 -14.42 4.51
N PHE A 257 19.49 -15.04 3.34
CA PHE A 257 18.83 -16.35 3.22
C PHE A 257 19.72 -17.46 2.64
N ALA A 258 21.03 -17.24 2.60
CA ALA A 258 22.03 -18.23 2.14
C ALA A 258 21.73 -18.85 0.75
N GLY A 259 20.99 -18.13 -0.12
CA GLY A 259 20.61 -18.61 -1.45
C GLY A 259 19.19 -19.16 -1.58
N ASP A 260 18.41 -19.28 -0.50
CA ASP A 260 17.01 -19.71 -0.59
C ASP A 260 16.10 -18.56 -1.06
N ARG A 261 15.87 -18.51 -2.37
CA ARG A 261 15.04 -17.48 -3.01
C ARG A 261 13.59 -17.54 -2.57
N VAL A 262 13.03 -18.73 -2.34
CA VAL A 262 11.59 -18.85 -2.05
C VAL A 262 11.28 -18.24 -0.69
N LEU A 263 12.12 -18.53 0.29
CA LEU A 263 12.00 -17.95 1.62
C LEU A 263 12.26 -16.43 1.63
N ALA A 264 13.24 -15.97 0.85
CA ALA A 264 13.56 -14.55 0.73
C ALA A 264 12.41 -13.74 0.12
N LEU A 265 11.79 -14.26 -0.94
CA LEU A 265 10.63 -13.64 -1.57
C LEU A 265 9.41 -13.68 -0.65
N ALA A 266 9.18 -14.81 0.02
CA ALA A 266 8.10 -14.92 0.98
C ALA A 266 8.24 -13.85 2.07
N GLU A 267 9.42 -13.60 2.61
CA GLU A 267 9.62 -12.54 3.60
C GLU A 267 9.49 -11.12 3.02
N LEU A 268 9.97 -10.88 1.80
CA LEU A 268 9.82 -9.59 1.14
C LEU A 268 8.35 -9.27 0.84
N ASP A 269 7.57 -10.28 0.48
CA ASP A 269 6.14 -10.21 0.20
C ASP A 269 5.28 -10.25 1.48
N ASP A 270 5.71 -10.93 2.54
CA ASP A 270 4.99 -11.12 3.82
C ASP A 270 4.98 -9.87 4.69
N GLY A 271 4.75 -8.71 4.08
CA GLY A 271 3.53 -7.96 4.38
C GLY A 271 3.18 -7.71 5.85
N LYS A 272 4.14 -7.67 6.78
CA LYS A 272 3.92 -7.07 8.09
C LYS A 272 3.93 -5.60 7.81
N ASP A 273 2.78 -5.12 7.36
CA ASP A 273 2.58 -3.74 6.94
C ASP A 273 3.17 -2.89 8.04
N THR A 274 4.18 -2.09 7.69
CA THR A 274 4.77 -1.11 8.60
C THR A 274 3.70 -0.12 9.11
N ASN A 275 2.52 -0.11 8.46
CA ASN A 275 1.30 0.60 8.84
C ASN A 275 0.14 -0.28 9.34
N ALA A 276 0.29 -1.60 9.43
CA ALA A 276 -0.66 -2.42 10.18
C ALA A 276 -0.40 -2.12 11.63
N VAL A 277 -1.31 -1.35 12.23
CA VAL A 277 -1.44 -1.17 13.68
C VAL A 277 -1.00 -2.47 14.35
N ASN A 278 0.15 -2.43 15.02
CA ASN A 278 0.83 -3.64 15.44
C ASN A 278 -0.11 -4.35 16.44
N TRP A 279 -0.86 -5.36 15.96
CA TRP A 279 -2.01 -5.93 16.67
C TRP A 279 -1.64 -6.44 18.05
N GLN A 280 -0.35 -6.75 18.26
CA GLN A 280 0.23 -7.07 19.56
C GLN A 280 0.07 -5.91 20.57
N HIS A 281 0.30 -4.66 20.17
CA HIS A 281 0.12 -3.48 21.02
C HIS A 281 -1.36 -3.19 21.29
N VAL A 282 -2.25 -3.39 20.30
CA VAL A 282 -3.70 -3.25 20.50
C VAL A 282 -4.21 -4.32 21.46
N VAL A 283 -3.82 -5.58 21.28
CA VAL A 283 -4.18 -6.68 22.17
C VAL A 283 -3.60 -6.47 23.57
N MET A 284 -2.38 -5.94 23.69
CA MET A 284 -1.80 -5.57 24.98
C MET A 284 -2.60 -4.46 25.66
N GLY A 285 -3.00 -3.42 24.91
CA GLY A 285 -3.86 -2.34 25.40
C GLY A 285 -5.22 -2.85 25.87
N VAL A 286 -5.85 -3.76 25.12
CA VAL A 286 -7.12 -4.40 25.52
C VAL A 286 -6.94 -5.24 26.78
N LYS A 287 -5.88 -6.04 26.88
CA LYS A 287 -5.57 -6.83 28.09
C LYS A 287 -5.37 -5.94 29.30
N MET A 288 -4.62 -4.84 29.15
CA MET A 288 -4.40 -3.85 30.22
C MET A 288 -5.70 -3.14 30.61
N GLY A 289 -6.56 -2.81 29.63
CA GLY A 289 -7.88 -2.22 29.89
C GLY A 289 -8.80 -3.15 30.67
N VAL A 290 -8.84 -4.43 30.31
CA VAL A 290 -9.61 -5.45 31.05
C VAL A 290 -9.07 -5.61 32.47
N CYS A 291 -7.75 -5.67 32.65
CA CYS A 291 -7.14 -5.72 33.98
C CYS A 291 -7.45 -4.48 34.83
N MET A 292 -7.50 -3.29 34.22
CA MET A 292 -7.84 -2.04 34.92
C MET A 292 -9.29 -2.03 35.39
N VAL A 293 -10.23 -2.50 34.57
CA VAL A 293 -11.65 -2.62 34.95
C VAL A 293 -11.82 -3.64 36.08
N LEU A 294 -11.14 -4.78 36.01
CA LEU A 294 -11.16 -5.77 37.09
C LEU A 294 -10.55 -5.22 38.39
N ALA A 295 -9.46 -4.45 38.31
CA ALA A 295 -8.86 -3.83 39.48
C ALA A 295 -9.79 -2.78 40.10
N LEU A 296 -10.47 -1.95 39.30
CA LEU A 296 -11.45 -1.00 39.80
C LEU A 296 -12.68 -1.68 40.42
N TRP A 297 -13.11 -2.82 39.86
CA TRP A 297 -14.20 -3.60 40.42
C TRP A 297 -13.82 -4.23 41.76
N LEU A 298 -12.62 -4.80 41.89
CA LEU A 298 -12.10 -5.31 43.16
C LEU A 298 -11.91 -4.20 44.20
N LEU A 299 -11.40 -3.03 43.79
CA LEU A 299 -11.27 -1.87 44.69
C LEU A 299 -12.64 -1.36 45.14
N TRP A 300 -13.64 -1.38 44.27
CA TRP A 300 -15.02 -1.05 44.63
C TRP A 300 -15.58 -2.04 45.65
N ASP A 301 -15.40 -3.35 45.43
CA ASP A 301 -15.81 -4.39 46.36
C ASP A 301 -15.10 -4.24 47.71
N ASP A 302 -13.79 -4.03 47.73
CA ASP A 302 -13.01 -3.82 48.96
C ASP A 302 -13.47 -2.56 49.70
N VAL A 303 -13.72 -1.44 49.00
CA VAL A 303 -14.22 -0.20 49.61
C VAL A 303 -15.63 -0.39 50.14
N VAL A 304 -16.53 -1.05 49.41
CA VAL A 304 -17.90 -1.32 49.87
C VAL A 304 -17.88 -2.24 51.09
N VAL A 305 -17.06 -3.29 51.08
CA VAL A 305 -16.91 -4.22 52.22
C VAL A 305 -16.35 -3.49 53.44
N VAL A 306 -15.33 -2.65 53.27
CA VAL A 306 -14.73 -1.87 54.37
C VAL A 306 -15.71 -0.82 54.90
N LEU A 307 -16.42 -0.10 54.02
CA LEU A 307 -17.42 0.91 54.42
C LEU A 307 -18.60 0.25 55.15
N LEU A 308 -19.05 -0.93 54.71
CA LEU A 308 -20.07 -1.72 55.38
C LEU A 308 -19.60 -2.26 56.74
N CYS A 309 -18.32 -2.60 56.89
CA CYS A 309 -17.75 -3.04 58.16
C CYS A 309 -17.56 -1.88 59.15
N ASP A 310 -17.16 -0.69 58.67
CA ASP A 310 -16.91 0.49 59.50
C ASP A 310 -18.22 1.12 60.02
N THR A 311 -19.32 1.04 59.26
CA THR A 311 -20.61 1.61 59.67
C THR A 311 -21.30 0.85 60.81
N GLY A 312 -20.74 -0.27 61.29
CA GLY A 312 -21.23 -0.94 62.52
C GLY A 312 -22.65 -1.51 62.47
N ASP A 313 -23.34 -1.42 61.32
CA ASP A 313 -24.69 -1.95 61.13
C ASP A 313 -24.62 -3.44 60.79
N LYS A 314 -24.45 -4.24 61.84
CA LYS A 314 -24.48 -5.72 61.82
C LYS A 314 -25.74 -6.28 61.15
N ALA A 315 -26.79 -5.48 60.97
CA ALA A 315 -28.03 -5.86 60.30
C ALA A 315 -27.88 -5.96 58.76
N ILE A 316 -27.12 -5.05 58.12
CA ILE A 316 -27.00 -5.01 56.65
C ILE A 316 -26.00 -6.07 56.16
N VAL A 317 -24.89 -6.24 56.87
CA VAL A 317 -23.90 -7.30 56.60
C VAL A 317 -24.52 -8.69 56.79
N LYS A 318 -25.37 -8.85 57.82
CA LYS A 318 -26.18 -10.06 58.01
C LYS A 318 -27.21 -10.23 56.89
N TYR A 319 -27.87 -9.17 56.43
CA TYR A 319 -28.81 -9.26 55.30
C TYR A 319 -28.14 -9.71 53.99
N ILE A 320 -26.90 -9.30 53.72
CA ILE A 320 -26.18 -9.67 52.49
C ILE A 320 -25.55 -11.08 52.57
N LEU A 321 -24.99 -11.46 53.73
CA LEU A 321 -24.37 -12.78 53.94
C LEU A 321 -25.38 -13.89 54.27
N GLU A 322 -26.61 -13.54 54.64
CA GLU A 322 -27.69 -14.44 54.99
C GLU A 322 -28.82 -14.41 53.94
N LEU A 323 -28.50 -13.99 52.71
CA LEU A 323 -29.34 -14.28 51.54
C LEU A 323 -29.24 -15.77 51.25
N ASP A 324 -30.05 -16.56 51.95
CA ASP A 324 -30.25 -17.98 51.66
C ASP A 324 -30.87 -18.09 50.24
N PRO A 325 -30.15 -18.63 49.24
CA PRO A 325 -30.59 -18.64 47.84
C PRO A 325 -31.89 -19.44 47.61
N HIS A 326 -32.39 -20.13 48.63
CA HIS A 326 -33.60 -20.91 48.59
C HIS A 326 -34.87 -20.15 49.03
N VAL A 327 -34.78 -18.93 49.59
CA VAL A 327 -35.94 -18.24 50.19
C VAL A 327 -36.41 -17.01 49.39
N THR A 328 -35.58 -16.43 48.53
CA THR A 328 -35.98 -15.32 47.64
C THR A 328 -36.12 -15.79 46.18
N PRO A 329 -37.35 -16.00 45.67
CA PRO A 329 -37.58 -16.59 44.34
C PRO A 329 -37.19 -15.68 43.14
N ALA A 330 -36.64 -14.49 43.38
CA ALA A 330 -36.25 -13.52 42.34
C ALA A 330 -34.73 -13.31 42.22
N PHE A 331 -33.91 -14.01 42.99
CA PHE A 331 -32.45 -13.80 43.00
C PHE A 331 -31.78 -14.10 41.63
N SER A 332 -32.23 -15.16 40.94
CA SER A 332 -31.72 -15.47 39.60
C SER A 332 -32.11 -14.42 38.57
N GLN A 333 -33.29 -13.81 38.67
CA GLN A 333 -33.74 -12.77 37.75
C GLN A 333 -32.90 -11.50 37.86
N VAL A 334 -32.50 -11.09 39.07
CA VAL A 334 -31.67 -9.89 39.23
C VAL A 334 -30.27 -10.10 38.65
N PHE A 335 -29.71 -11.29 38.82
CA PHE A 335 -28.42 -11.64 38.22
C PHE A 335 -28.51 -11.80 36.70
N ASP A 336 -29.57 -12.44 36.19
CA ASP A 336 -29.81 -12.57 34.75
C ASP A 336 -30.02 -11.18 34.12
N ASP A 337 -30.80 -10.30 34.74
CA ASP A 337 -31.04 -8.94 34.25
C ASP A 337 -29.75 -8.10 34.27
N ALA A 338 -28.94 -8.21 35.33
CA ALA A 338 -27.64 -7.54 35.40
C ALA A 338 -26.64 -8.08 34.35
N SER A 339 -26.65 -9.39 34.10
CA SER A 339 -25.83 -10.02 33.06
C SER A 339 -26.29 -9.63 31.66
N HIS A 340 -27.60 -9.53 31.43
CA HIS A 340 -28.18 -9.09 30.18
C HIS A 340 -27.86 -7.61 29.94
N LEU A 341 -27.97 -6.77 30.96
CA LEU A 341 -27.71 -5.35 30.85
C LEU A 341 -26.21 -5.09 30.56
N SER A 342 -25.31 -5.77 31.25
CA SER A 342 -23.87 -5.69 30.97
C SER A 342 -23.50 -6.23 29.58
N THR A 343 -24.14 -7.31 29.14
CA THR A 343 -23.99 -7.84 27.77
C THR A 343 -24.49 -6.83 26.72
N VAL A 344 -25.62 -6.17 26.98
CA VAL A 344 -26.17 -5.13 26.09
C VAL A 344 -25.22 -3.94 26.01
N TYR A 345 -24.70 -3.44 27.13
CA TYR A 345 -23.72 -2.35 27.11
C TYR A 345 -22.43 -2.74 26.37
N PHE A 346 -21.97 -3.98 26.54
CA PHE A 346 -20.82 -4.49 25.82
C PHE A 346 -21.07 -4.60 24.31
N VAL A 347 -22.23 -5.10 23.90
CA VAL A 347 -22.64 -5.16 22.48
C VAL A 347 -22.81 -3.76 21.90
N SER A 348 -23.43 -2.83 22.61
CA SER A 348 -23.55 -1.43 22.21
C SER A 348 -22.20 -0.76 22.05
N PHE A 349 -21.25 -1.05 22.93
CA PHE A 349 -19.87 -0.58 22.82
C PHE A 349 -19.15 -1.16 21.59
N LEU A 350 -19.28 -2.48 21.33
CA LEU A 350 -18.72 -3.11 20.14
C LEU A 350 -19.32 -2.54 18.85
N LEU A 351 -20.64 -2.27 18.84
CA LEU A 351 -21.31 -1.63 17.72
C LEU A 351 -20.86 -0.17 17.53
N TYR A 352 -20.65 0.57 18.62
CA TYR A 352 -20.07 1.91 18.57
C TYR A 352 -18.67 1.89 17.94
N MET A 353 -17.79 0.99 18.39
CA MET A 353 -16.44 0.84 17.82
C MET A 353 -16.46 0.45 16.34
N GLN A 354 -17.40 -0.43 15.93
CA GLN A 354 -17.58 -0.78 14.52
C GLN A 354 -18.13 0.37 13.67
N LEU A 355 -19.03 1.18 14.24
CA LEU A 355 -19.55 2.39 13.62
C LEU A 355 -18.47 3.45 13.47
N GLU A 356 -17.66 3.66 14.49
CA GLU A 356 -16.54 4.61 14.45
C GLU A 356 -15.49 4.16 13.42
N HIS A 357 -15.19 2.86 13.33
CA HIS A 357 -14.34 2.31 12.27
C HIS A 357 -14.93 2.55 10.87
N LYS A 358 -16.25 2.38 10.69
CA LYS A 358 -16.93 2.69 9.42
C LYS A 358 -16.96 4.18 9.12
N VAL A 359 -17.12 5.05 10.12
CA VAL A 359 -17.13 6.51 9.96
C VAL A 359 -15.73 7.02 9.65
N HIS A 360 -14.68 6.49 10.28
CA HIS A 360 -13.30 6.80 9.90
C HIS A 360 -12.96 6.31 8.50
N SER A 361 -13.39 5.10 8.14
CA SER A 361 -13.23 4.59 6.77
C SER A 361 -14.00 5.45 5.75
N TYR A 362 -15.18 5.96 6.11
CA TYR A 362 -15.98 6.85 5.26
C TYR A 362 -15.42 8.28 5.15
N ASN A 363 -14.90 8.84 6.23
CA ASN A 363 -14.28 10.18 6.23
C ASN A 363 -12.93 10.17 5.49
N TYR A 364 -12.16 9.10 5.59
CA TYR A 364 -10.94 8.91 4.81
C TYR A 364 -11.21 8.86 3.30
N THR A 365 -12.31 8.22 2.87
CA THR A 365 -12.73 8.22 1.46
C THR A 365 -13.26 9.56 0.94
N ARG A 366 -13.49 10.56 1.81
CA ARG A 366 -14.04 11.86 1.42
C ARG A 366 -13.06 13.04 1.52
N GLY A 367 -11.80 12.78 1.87
CA GLY A 367 -10.75 13.81 1.86
C GLY A 367 -11.11 15.07 2.66
N VAL A 368 -11.42 14.88 3.95
CA VAL A 368 -11.43 15.98 4.93
C VAL A 368 -10.24 15.80 5.86
#